data_AF-A0A9D5C0V5-F1
#
_entry.id   AF-A0A9D5C0V5-F1
#
_cell.length_a   1.000
_cell.length_b   1.000
_cell.length_c   1.000
_cell.angle_alpha   90.00
_cell.angle_beta   90.00
_cell.angle_gamma   90.00
#
_symmetry.space_group_name_H-M   'P 1'
#
loop_
_entity.id
_entity.type
_entity.pdbx_description
1 polymer ?
#
loop_
_entity_poly.entity_id
_entity_poly.type
_entity_poly.pdbx_seq_one_letter_code
_entity_poly.pdbx_strand_id
1 'polypeptide(L)'
;MYKDRGVSGSKLEPSPFDRKRINHALDTRLERASSSTSRGLNGKEKERLSVTSSSAGKRLDHRDERPSSFPKNKCSEDESDTDSEESDVSGSDGEDTSWISWFCNLKGNEFFCEIDEDYIQDDFNLCGLSGQVPYYDYALDLILDVESSHGDMFTEEQNEMVESAAEMLYGLIHVRYILTGKGMAAMLEKFKNYDFGRCPRVYCCSQPCLPVGQSDIPRSSTVKIYCPKCEDIHYPRSKYQGNIDGAYFGTTFPHLFLMTYGHLNPQKMPQRYIPRVFGFKVRKT
;
A
#
# COMPACT_ATOMS: atom_id res chain seq x y z
N MET A 1 5.30 -51.96 31.56
CA MET A 1 4.39 -52.23 30.42
C MET A 1 4.25 -50.94 29.64
N TYR A 2 4.67 -50.90 28.37
CA TYR A 2 4.23 -49.84 27.47
C TYR A 2 2.75 -50.03 27.15
N LYS A 3 2.01 -48.94 26.89
CA LYS A 3 0.68 -49.03 26.30
C LYS A 3 0.51 -47.94 25.25
N ASP A 4 0.68 -48.38 24.02
CA ASP A 4 0.51 -47.60 22.80
C ASP A 4 -0.98 -47.26 22.56
N ARG A 5 -1.25 -46.10 21.96
CA ARG A 5 -2.56 -45.67 21.46
C ARG A 5 -2.39 -44.53 20.43
N GLY A 6 -2.21 -44.88 19.17
CA GLY A 6 -2.40 -43.97 18.04
C GLY A 6 -3.81 -44.04 17.44
N VAL A 7 -4.04 -43.25 16.39
CA VAL A 7 -5.26 -43.17 15.56
C VAL A 7 -6.46 -42.49 16.29
N SER A 8 -7.19 -41.53 15.71
CA SER A 8 -7.33 -41.15 14.30
C SER A 8 -7.17 -39.65 14.05
N GLY A 9 -6.68 -39.29 12.86
CA GLY A 9 -6.90 -37.95 12.30
C GLY A 9 -8.25 -37.89 11.57
N SER A 10 -8.85 -36.70 11.54
CA SER A 10 -9.99 -36.36 10.70
C SER A 10 -9.71 -35.01 10.05
N LYS A 11 -9.36 -35.01 8.75
CA LYS A 11 -9.46 -33.77 7.96
C LYS A 11 -10.94 -33.39 7.87
N LEU A 12 -11.26 -32.15 8.19
CA LEU A 12 -12.57 -31.54 7.94
C LEU A 12 -12.33 -30.42 6.94
N GLU A 13 -13.07 -30.44 5.83
CA GLU A 13 -12.98 -29.45 4.76
C GLU A 13 -13.63 -28.12 5.18
N PRO A 14 -13.04 -26.96 4.85
CA PRO A 14 -13.64 -25.66 5.13
C PRO A 14 -15.04 -25.49 4.51
N SER A 15 -15.92 -24.85 5.27
CA SER A 15 -17.31 -24.60 4.90
C SER A 15 -17.43 -23.73 3.62
N PRO A 16 -18.34 -24.06 2.68
CA PRO A 16 -18.59 -23.23 1.49
C PRO A 16 -19.15 -21.82 1.75
N PHE A 17 -19.45 -21.47 3.00
CA PHE A 17 -19.93 -20.14 3.37
C PHE A 17 -18.77 -19.15 3.56
N ASP A 18 -17.69 -19.58 4.20
CA ASP A 18 -16.53 -18.74 4.52
C ASP A 18 -15.73 -18.40 3.25
N ARG A 19 -15.63 -19.38 2.34
CA ARG A 19 -15.13 -19.21 0.96
C ARG A 19 -15.87 -18.12 0.16
N LYS A 20 -17.11 -17.75 0.51
CA LYS A 20 -17.83 -16.62 -0.11
C LYS A 20 -17.55 -15.29 0.58
N ARG A 21 -17.36 -15.28 1.90
CA ARG A 21 -17.16 -14.07 2.70
C ARG A 21 -15.85 -13.35 2.34
N ILE A 22 -14.75 -14.10 2.21
CA ILE A 22 -13.43 -13.54 1.85
C ILE A 22 -13.46 -12.89 0.46
N ASN A 23 -14.08 -13.56 -0.52
CA ASN A 23 -14.23 -13.02 -1.88
C ASN A 23 -15.17 -11.80 -1.92
N HIS A 24 -16.28 -11.82 -1.18
CA HIS A 24 -17.18 -10.67 -1.08
C HIS A 24 -16.52 -9.43 -0.45
N ALA A 25 -15.61 -9.63 0.51
CA ALA A 25 -14.81 -8.54 1.09
C ALA A 25 -13.84 -7.91 0.08
N LEU A 26 -13.25 -8.72 -0.81
CA LEU A 26 -12.43 -8.25 -1.93
C LEU A 26 -13.23 -7.36 -2.90
N ASP A 27 -14.37 -7.84 -3.39
CA ASP A 27 -15.23 -7.09 -4.32
C ASP A 27 -15.77 -5.80 -3.70
N THR A 28 -16.31 -5.89 -2.47
CA THR A 28 -16.88 -4.73 -1.74
C THR A 28 -15.83 -3.62 -1.52
N ARG A 29 -14.57 -3.98 -1.29
CA ARG A 29 -13.47 -3.01 -1.12
C ARG A 29 -13.05 -2.37 -2.45
N LEU A 30 -13.10 -3.09 -3.57
CA LEU A 30 -12.87 -2.54 -4.91
C LEU A 30 -13.94 -1.51 -5.31
N GLU A 31 -15.21 -1.76 -4.96
CA GLU A 31 -16.31 -0.81 -5.21
C GLU A 31 -16.27 0.41 -4.26
N ARG A 32 -16.04 0.21 -2.96
CA ARG A 32 -15.87 1.32 -1.99
C ARG A 32 -14.68 2.23 -2.35
N ALA A 33 -13.58 1.67 -2.88
CA ALA A 33 -12.45 2.46 -3.37
C ALA A 33 -12.80 3.29 -4.63
N SER A 34 -13.66 2.76 -5.52
CA SER A 34 -14.00 3.39 -6.81
C SER A 34 -15.09 4.47 -6.70
N SER A 35 -15.98 4.35 -5.71
CA SER A 35 -17.12 5.25 -5.51
C SER A 35 -16.80 6.53 -4.73
N SER A 36 -15.63 6.63 -4.09
CA SER A 36 -15.28 7.70 -3.15
C SER A 36 -14.83 9.03 -3.79
N THR A 37 -14.71 9.12 -5.12
CA THR A 37 -14.20 10.32 -5.83
C THR A 37 -15.24 11.09 -6.66
N SER A 38 -16.44 11.37 -6.13
CA SER A 38 -17.49 12.09 -6.90
C SER A 38 -18.46 12.99 -6.12
N ARG A 39 -18.02 13.69 -5.05
CA ARG A 39 -18.81 14.79 -4.42
C ARG A 39 -18.03 16.09 -4.28
N GLY A 40 -18.03 16.88 -5.36
CA GLY A 40 -17.52 18.25 -5.36
C GLY A 40 -18.47 19.20 -4.62
N LEU A 41 -17.91 20.05 -3.74
CA LEU A 41 -18.65 21.11 -3.06
C LEU A 41 -19.08 22.20 -4.05
N ASN A 42 -20.32 22.68 -3.95
CA ASN A 42 -20.80 23.78 -4.78
C ASN A 42 -21.73 24.70 -3.99
N GLY A 43 -21.48 26.01 -4.03
CA GLY A 43 -22.35 27.00 -3.37
C GLY A 43 -21.70 28.33 -3.00
N LYS A 44 -21.84 29.34 -3.88
CA LYS A 44 -22.73 30.50 -3.63
C LYS A 44 -22.85 31.41 -4.86
N GLU A 45 -23.81 32.32 -4.77
CA GLU A 45 -24.30 33.27 -5.80
C GLU A 45 -23.29 34.44 -6.04
N LYS A 46 -23.48 35.44 -6.94
CA LYS A 46 -24.72 36.14 -7.33
C LYS A 46 -24.56 37.06 -8.57
N GLU A 47 -25.66 37.30 -9.28
CA GLU A 47 -25.99 38.36 -10.28
C GLU A 47 -25.04 38.63 -11.50
N ARG A 48 -25.50 38.52 -12.76
CA ARG A 48 -26.34 39.46 -13.58
C ARG A 48 -25.62 40.80 -13.86
N LEU A 49 -25.37 41.22 -15.10
CA LEU A 49 -26.34 41.53 -16.17
C LEU A 49 -25.81 41.27 -17.62
N SER A 50 -26.71 41.38 -18.59
CA SER A 50 -26.54 41.13 -20.05
C SER A 50 -26.42 42.40 -20.90
N VAL A 51 -25.95 42.28 -22.16
CA VAL A 51 -26.59 42.85 -23.38
C VAL A 51 -25.94 42.29 -24.67
N THR A 52 -26.65 42.39 -25.81
CA THR A 52 -26.30 41.94 -27.18
C THR A 52 -25.31 42.91 -27.90
N SER A 53 -24.90 42.82 -29.18
CA SER A 53 -25.46 42.18 -30.41
C SER A 53 -24.40 42.00 -31.51
N SER A 54 -24.75 41.35 -32.63
CA SER A 54 -23.85 40.98 -33.74
C SER A 54 -24.10 41.70 -35.07
N SER A 55 -23.04 42.09 -35.79
CA SER A 55 -22.95 42.28 -37.26
C SER A 55 -21.45 42.43 -37.64
N ALA A 56 -20.84 41.97 -38.74
CA ALA A 56 -21.18 41.46 -40.08
C ALA A 56 -20.53 42.35 -41.17
N GLY A 57 -19.56 41.81 -41.93
CA GLY A 57 -18.81 42.51 -43.00
C GLY A 57 -17.90 41.54 -43.79
N LYS A 58 -17.52 41.87 -45.04
CA LYS A 58 -16.89 40.92 -46.00
C LYS A 58 -15.90 41.58 -46.99
N ARG A 59 -14.71 40.96 -47.14
CA ARG A 59 -13.70 41.11 -48.25
C ARG A 59 -13.07 42.53 -48.39
N LEU A 60 -11.99 42.81 -49.12
CA LEU A 60 -11.07 42.11 -50.08
C LEU A 60 -9.57 42.42 -49.66
N ASP A 61 -8.44 42.08 -50.32
CA ASP A 61 -8.10 41.31 -51.55
C ASP A 61 -6.63 40.76 -51.59
N HIS A 62 -6.28 40.06 -52.69
CA HIS A 62 -4.96 39.70 -53.29
C HIS A 62 -3.59 40.20 -52.73
N ARG A 63 -2.62 39.28 -52.62
CA ARG A 63 -1.61 38.98 -53.70
C ARG A 63 -0.79 37.69 -53.46
N ASP A 64 -0.25 37.15 -54.55
CA ASP A 64 0.48 35.86 -54.64
C ASP A 64 2.02 36.00 -54.50
N GLU A 65 2.70 34.91 -54.12
CA GLU A 65 3.80 34.32 -54.91
C GLU A 65 4.17 32.88 -54.45
N ARG A 66 4.78 32.10 -55.36
CA ARG A 66 5.21 30.69 -55.17
C ARG A 66 6.34 30.38 -56.16
N PRO A 67 7.27 29.43 -55.90
CA PRO A 67 7.13 28.11 -56.56
C PRO A 67 7.69 26.89 -55.78
N SER A 68 7.52 25.71 -56.41
CA SER A 68 8.14 24.36 -56.27
C SER A 68 9.27 24.09 -55.24
N SER A 69 9.42 22.88 -54.66
CA SER A 69 9.42 21.57 -55.36
C SER A 69 9.19 20.32 -54.44
N PHE A 70 9.20 19.14 -55.07
CA PHE A 70 8.96 17.77 -54.55
C PHE A 70 10.22 17.13 -53.90
N PRO A 71 10.20 15.91 -53.30
CA PRO A 71 9.17 14.85 -53.38
C PRO A 71 8.73 14.17 -52.06
N LYS A 72 7.75 13.27 -52.21
CA LYS A 72 7.34 12.29 -51.19
C LYS A 72 8.48 11.31 -50.91
N ASN A 73 8.60 10.84 -49.67
CA ASN A 73 9.18 9.54 -49.38
C ASN A 73 8.19 8.72 -48.54
N LYS A 74 8.08 7.41 -48.82
CA LYS A 74 7.12 6.50 -48.16
C LYS A 74 7.93 5.58 -47.25
N CYS A 75 7.68 5.63 -45.95
CA CYS A 75 8.20 4.67 -44.97
C CYS A 75 7.02 3.87 -44.41
N SER A 76 7.23 2.60 -44.10
CA SER A 76 6.21 1.75 -43.47
C SER A 76 6.32 1.83 -41.96
N GLU A 77 5.16 1.86 -41.30
CA GLU A 77 5.00 1.68 -39.87
C GLU A 77 4.71 0.20 -39.64
N ASP A 78 5.77 -0.60 -39.48
CA ASP A 78 5.71 -2.03 -39.18
C ASP A 78 5.72 -2.24 -37.64
N GLU A 79 4.66 -1.77 -36.98
CA GLU A 79 4.41 -2.03 -35.55
C GLU A 79 3.89 -3.48 -35.40
N SER A 80 4.78 -4.39 -35.00
CA SER A 80 4.42 -5.80 -34.81
C SER A 80 3.92 -6.07 -33.39
N ASP A 81 2.62 -5.82 -33.17
CA ASP A 81 1.92 -6.26 -31.96
C ASP A 81 2.12 -7.77 -31.76
N THR A 82 2.97 -8.13 -30.80
CA THR A 82 3.24 -9.52 -30.43
C THR A 82 2.33 -9.88 -29.27
N ASP A 83 1.08 -10.24 -29.61
CA ASP A 83 0.06 -10.64 -28.64
C ASP A 83 0.60 -11.82 -27.82
N SER A 84 0.76 -11.59 -26.52
CA SER A 84 1.63 -12.42 -25.68
C SER A 84 0.81 -13.46 -24.92
N GLU A 85 0.49 -14.54 -25.64
CA GLU A 85 0.04 -15.87 -25.19
C GLU A 85 -0.60 -15.89 -23.79
N GLU A 86 -1.94 -15.96 -23.76
CA GLU A 86 -2.74 -16.03 -22.54
C GLU A 86 -2.26 -17.16 -21.62
N SER A 87 -1.54 -16.77 -20.57
CA SER A 87 -0.89 -17.71 -19.66
C SER A 87 -1.91 -18.26 -18.69
N ASP A 88 -2.46 -19.44 -19.02
CA ASP A 88 -3.38 -20.20 -18.16
C ASP A 88 -2.86 -20.24 -16.71
N VAL A 89 -3.54 -19.52 -15.82
CA VAL A 89 -3.33 -19.67 -14.38
C VAL A 89 -3.88 -21.03 -14.00
N SER A 90 -2.98 -22.01 -13.97
CA SER A 90 -3.26 -23.34 -13.45
C SER A 90 -3.60 -23.20 -11.97
N GLY A 91 -4.90 -23.17 -11.67
CA GLY A 91 -5.44 -23.06 -10.33
C GLY A 91 -5.06 -24.29 -9.52
N SER A 92 -3.98 -24.18 -8.74
CA SER A 92 -3.61 -25.19 -7.75
C SER A 92 -4.62 -25.11 -6.60
N ASP A 93 -5.53 -26.07 -6.53
CA ASP A 93 -6.53 -26.15 -5.48
C ASP A 93 -5.89 -26.22 -4.08
N GLY A 94 -6.26 -25.27 -3.22
CA GLY A 94 -6.38 -25.52 -1.78
C GLY A 94 -5.09 -25.70 -0.96
N GLU A 95 -4.15 -24.76 -1.05
CA GLU A 95 -3.47 -24.32 0.18
C GLU A 95 -4.36 -23.27 0.85
N ASP A 96 -4.93 -23.61 2.01
CA ASP A 96 -5.79 -22.71 2.78
C ASP A 96 -4.95 -21.48 3.22
N THR A 97 -5.17 -20.35 2.55
CA THR A 97 -4.39 -19.12 2.75
C THR A 97 -4.80 -18.48 4.07
N SER A 98 -3.91 -18.51 5.07
CA SER A 98 -4.19 -17.95 6.40
C SER A 98 -4.53 -16.47 6.35
N TRP A 99 -5.28 -15.98 7.34
CA TRP A 99 -5.67 -14.57 7.46
C TRP A 99 -4.46 -13.64 7.37
N ILE A 100 -3.33 -14.03 7.99
CA ILE A 100 -2.07 -13.29 7.96
C ILE A 100 -1.54 -13.13 6.53
N SER A 101 -1.44 -14.23 5.77
CA SER A 101 -0.92 -14.16 4.40
C SER A 101 -1.90 -13.48 3.44
N TRP A 102 -3.20 -13.73 3.60
CA TRP A 102 -4.25 -13.00 2.90
C TRP A 102 -4.12 -11.48 3.13
N PHE A 103 -4.04 -11.05 4.39
CA PHE A 103 -3.94 -9.64 4.76
C PHE A 103 -2.66 -8.99 4.22
N CYS A 104 -1.51 -9.65 4.33
CA CYS A 104 -0.24 -9.12 3.82
C CYS A 104 -0.20 -9.03 2.28
N ASN A 105 -0.93 -9.90 1.57
CA ASN A 105 -1.03 -9.87 0.11
C ASN A 105 -2.17 -8.96 -0.42
N LEU A 106 -2.97 -8.32 0.44
CA LEU A 106 -3.96 -7.32 0.01
C LEU A 106 -3.29 -6.12 -0.67
N LYS A 107 -3.91 -5.65 -1.76
CA LYS A 107 -3.43 -4.49 -2.53
C LYS A 107 -3.35 -3.22 -1.68
N GLY A 108 -2.14 -2.70 -1.51
CA GLY A 108 -1.79 -1.59 -0.61
C GLY A 108 -1.01 -2.01 0.63
N ASN A 109 -1.12 -3.27 1.07
CA ASN A 109 -0.47 -3.80 2.27
C ASN A 109 0.98 -4.27 2.02
N GLU A 110 1.59 -3.92 0.88
CA GLU A 110 2.89 -4.46 0.47
C GLU A 110 4.06 -4.06 1.40
N PHE A 111 3.82 -3.18 2.38
CA PHE A 111 4.78 -2.79 3.41
C PHE A 111 4.81 -3.74 4.62
N PHE A 112 3.76 -4.53 4.89
CA PHE A 112 3.75 -5.48 6.00
C PHE A 112 4.66 -6.68 5.70
N CYS A 113 5.29 -7.23 6.72
CA CYS A 113 5.71 -8.64 6.71
C CYS A 113 4.65 -9.50 7.37
N GLU A 114 4.63 -10.78 7.01
CA GLU A 114 3.90 -11.80 7.76
C GLU A 114 4.54 -11.95 9.15
N ILE A 115 3.72 -12.15 10.19
CA ILE A 115 4.16 -12.33 11.57
C ILE A 115 4.04 -13.82 11.89
N ASP A 116 5.10 -14.42 12.41
CA ASP A 116 5.10 -15.81 12.89
C ASP A 116 4.00 -16.00 13.95
N GLU A 117 3.13 -17.00 13.77
CA GLU A 117 2.06 -17.34 14.73
C GLU A 117 2.62 -17.60 16.15
N ASP A 118 3.78 -18.26 16.27
CA ASP A 118 4.54 -18.44 17.52
C ASP A 118 4.71 -17.13 18.33
N TYR A 119 4.87 -15.98 17.65
CA TYR A 119 5.05 -14.68 18.30
C TYR A 119 3.72 -14.08 18.79
N ILE A 120 2.64 -14.40 18.08
CA ILE A 120 1.27 -13.96 18.42
C ILE A 120 0.71 -14.82 19.57
N GLN A 121 0.95 -16.14 19.56
CA GLN A 121 0.47 -17.08 20.58
C GLN A 121 1.15 -16.89 21.96
N ASP A 122 2.24 -16.12 22.05
CA ASP A 122 2.87 -15.72 23.31
C ASP A 122 2.26 -14.39 23.83
N ASP A 123 1.31 -14.51 24.77
CA ASP A 123 0.63 -13.42 25.48
C ASP A 123 1.57 -12.30 25.96
N PHE A 124 2.82 -12.61 26.30
CA PHE A 124 3.79 -11.60 26.74
C PHE A 124 4.04 -10.55 25.65
N ASN A 125 4.10 -10.96 24.38
CA ASN A 125 4.30 -10.07 23.24
C ASN A 125 3.04 -9.22 22.95
N LEU A 126 1.85 -9.72 23.31
CA LEU A 126 0.57 -9.03 23.14
C LEU A 126 0.19 -8.12 24.32
N CYS A 127 0.96 -8.15 25.41
CA CYS A 127 0.66 -7.43 26.65
C CYS A 127 0.22 -5.96 26.44
N GLY A 128 -0.95 -5.62 26.99
CA GLY A 128 -1.54 -4.27 26.94
C GLY A 128 -2.31 -3.93 25.66
N LEU A 129 -2.45 -4.83 24.67
CA LEU A 129 -3.25 -4.59 23.46
C LEU A 129 -4.76 -4.75 23.67
N SER A 130 -5.19 -5.65 24.55
CA SER A 130 -6.62 -5.88 24.86
C SER A 130 -7.35 -4.66 25.44
N GLY A 131 -6.63 -3.72 26.07
CA GLY A 131 -7.17 -2.43 26.50
C GLY A 131 -7.24 -1.35 25.41
N GLN A 132 -6.79 -1.65 24.18
CA GLN A 132 -6.69 -0.70 23.06
C GLN A 132 -7.52 -1.13 21.83
N VAL A 133 -7.82 -2.42 21.69
CA VAL A 133 -8.55 -3.00 20.55
C VAL A 133 -9.95 -3.45 21.00
N PRO A 134 -11.04 -3.02 20.35
CA PRO A 134 -12.38 -3.54 20.62
C PRO A 134 -12.52 -4.97 20.09
N TYR A 135 -13.33 -5.83 20.72
CA TYR A 135 -13.50 -7.24 20.33
C TYR A 135 -12.18 -8.04 20.27
N TYR A 136 -11.20 -7.69 21.11
CA TYR A 136 -9.82 -8.23 21.08
C TYR A 136 -9.75 -9.75 20.90
N ASP A 137 -10.52 -10.53 21.67
CA ASP A 137 -10.45 -12.00 21.64
C ASP A 137 -10.94 -12.55 20.29
N TYR A 138 -12.10 -12.08 19.79
CA TYR A 138 -12.61 -12.42 18.45
C TYR A 138 -11.71 -11.93 17.31
N ALA A 139 -11.02 -10.80 17.50
CA ALA A 139 -10.06 -10.27 16.55
C ALA A 139 -8.76 -11.10 16.52
N LEU A 140 -8.38 -11.70 17.65
CA LEU A 140 -7.23 -12.60 17.77
C LEU A 140 -7.54 -14.00 17.20
N ASP A 141 -8.72 -14.55 17.52
CA ASP A 141 -9.26 -15.79 16.92
C ASP A 141 -9.21 -15.68 15.37
N LEU A 142 -9.67 -14.55 14.82
CA LEU A 142 -9.70 -14.29 13.38
C LEU A 142 -8.31 -14.14 12.74
N ILE A 143 -7.32 -13.58 13.44
CA ILE A 143 -5.93 -13.48 12.94
C ILE A 143 -5.24 -14.85 12.89
N LEU A 144 -5.60 -15.75 13.79
CA LEU A 144 -5.01 -17.08 13.96
C LEU A 144 -5.82 -18.20 13.30
N ASP A 145 -6.83 -17.85 12.49
CA ASP A 145 -7.77 -18.78 11.83
C ASP A 145 -8.41 -19.82 12.78
N VAL A 146 -8.64 -19.44 14.03
CA VAL A 146 -9.24 -20.28 15.07
C VAL A 146 -10.76 -20.32 14.90
N GLU A 147 -11.34 -21.53 14.81
CA GLU A 147 -12.81 -21.68 14.84
C GLU A 147 -13.39 -21.07 16.12
N SER A 148 -14.29 -20.10 15.97
CA SER A 148 -14.82 -19.30 17.08
C SER A 148 -15.71 -20.15 18.01
N SER A 149 -15.09 -20.70 19.05
CA SER A 149 -15.72 -21.55 20.07
C SER A 149 -16.92 -20.92 20.81
N HIS A 150 -17.08 -19.61 20.66
CA HIS A 150 -18.09 -18.75 21.25
C HIS A 150 -19.54 -19.10 20.83
N GLY A 151 -19.77 -19.60 19.61
CA GLY A 151 -21.11 -19.97 19.12
C GLY A 151 -22.09 -18.80 18.89
N ASP A 152 -21.63 -17.56 19.03
CA ASP A 152 -22.42 -16.34 18.87
C ASP A 152 -22.70 -16.00 17.41
N MET A 153 -23.99 -15.83 17.07
CA MET A 153 -24.45 -15.35 15.76
C MET A 153 -24.34 -13.81 15.68
N PHE A 154 -23.19 -13.30 15.27
CA PHE A 154 -22.99 -11.87 15.02
C PHE A 154 -23.82 -11.32 13.84
N THR A 155 -24.26 -10.06 13.93
CA THR A 155 -24.79 -9.32 12.77
C THR A 155 -23.69 -8.98 11.76
N GLU A 156 -24.06 -8.64 10.53
CA GLU A 156 -23.12 -8.17 9.50
C GLU A 156 -22.31 -6.93 9.96
N GLU A 157 -22.97 -6.01 10.66
CA GLU A 157 -22.35 -4.81 11.25
C GLU A 157 -21.35 -5.15 12.36
N GLN A 158 -21.63 -6.16 13.19
CA GLN A 158 -20.69 -6.66 14.19
C GLN A 158 -19.50 -7.37 13.55
N ASN A 159 -19.73 -8.10 12.46
CA ASN A 159 -18.69 -8.74 11.67
C ASN A 159 -17.74 -7.70 11.03
N GLU A 160 -18.25 -6.61 10.42
CA GLU A 160 -17.40 -5.50 9.94
C GLU A 160 -16.55 -4.88 11.07
N MET A 161 -17.08 -4.80 12.30
CA MET A 161 -16.32 -4.30 13.45
C MET A 161 -15.22 -5.25 13.94
N VAL A 162 -15.45 -6.57 13.94
CA VAL A 162 -14.42 -7.58 14.28
C VAL A 162 -13.33 -7.61 13.21
N GLU A 163 -13.69 -7.53 11.92
CA GLU A 163 -12.72 -7.45 10.83
C GLU A 163 -11.85 -6.18 10.95
N SER A 164 -12.44 -5.01 11.23
CA SER A 164 -11.68 -3.77 11.44
C SER A 164 -10.83 -3.81 12.73
N ALA A 165 -11.25 -4.57 13.74
CA ALA A 165 -10.45 -4.80 14.95
C ALA A 165 -9.24 -5.70 14.68
N ALA A 166 -9.38 -6.76 13.87
CA ALA A 166 -8.29 -7.63 13.46
C ALA A 166 -7.20 -6.87 12.67
N GLU A 167 -7.58 -6.01 11.71
CA GLU A 167 -6.63 -5.14 11.00
C GLU A 167 -5.85 -4.21 11.95
N MET A 168 -6.53 -3.67 12.97
CA MET A 168 -5.90 -2.79 13.97
C MET A 168 -5.02 -3.57 14.96
N LEU A 169 -5.44 -4.77 15.38
CA LEU A 169 -4.67 -5.65 16.24
C LEU A 169 -3.39 -6.13 15.53
N TYR A 170 -3.52 -6.69 14.32
CA TYR A 170 -2.37 -7.13 13.53
C TYR A 170 -1.37 -5.99 13.31
N GLY A 171 -1.84 -4.78 12.98
CA GLY A 171 -0.98 -3.60 12.86
C GLY A 171 -0.25 -3.22 14.17
N LEU A 172 -0.91 -3.34 15.32
CA LEU A 172 -0.32 -3.09 16.64
C LEU A 172 0.63 -4.21 17.12
N ILE A 173 0.50 -5.42 16.61
CA ILE A 173 1.46 -6.52 16.80
C ILE A 173 2.66 -6.31 15.85
N HIS A 174 2.41 -5.94 14.60
CA HIS A 174 3.43 -5.74 13.57
C HIS A 174 4.51 -4.73 13.98
N VAL A 175 4.11 -3.57 14.53
CA VAL A 175 5.07 -2.57 15.04
C VAL A 175 5.96 -3.10 16.17
N ARG A 176 5.50 -4.08 16.97
CA ARG A 176 6.33 -4.79 17.94
C ARG A 176 7.23 -5.82 17.25
N TYR A 177 6.65 -6.61 16.34
CA TYR A 177 7.33 -7.71 15.66
C TYR A 177 8.54 -7.25 14.82
N ILE A 178 8.41 -6.16 14.06
CA ILE A 178 9.49 -5.64 13.21
C ILE A 178 10.71 -5.08 13.97
N LEU A 179 10.63 -4.99 15.31
CA LEU A 179 11.74 -4.66 16.19
C LEU A 179 12.46 -5.91 16.74
N THR A 180 11.89 -7.11 16.54
CA THR A 180 12.50 -8.39 16.90
C THR A 180 13.54 -8.85 15.87
N GLY A 181 14.38 -9.82 16.22
CA GLY A 181 15.36 -10.40 15.28
C GLY A 181 14.73 -11.09 14.06
N LYS A 182 13.56 -11.73 14.21
CA LYS A 182 12.85 -12.36 13.09
C LYS A 182 12.22 -11.31 12.17
N GLY A 183 11.44 -10.38 12.73
CA GLY A 183 10.80 -9.30 11.97
C GLY A 183 11.80 -8.36 11.27
N MET A 184 12.94 -8.06 11.90
CA MET A 184 14.07 -7.36 11.27
C MET A 184 14.56 -8.07 10.00
N ALA A 185 14.67 -9.40 10.02
CA ALA A 185 15.11 -10.19 8.88
C ALA A 185 14.04 -10.26 7.77
N ALA A 186 12.76 -10.43 8.12
CA ALA A 186 11.67 -10.39 7.15
C ALA A 186 11.61 -9.03 6.43
N MET A 187 11.70 -7.93 7.19
CA MET A 187 11.73 -6.58 6.63
C MET A 187 13.02 -6.28 5.84
N LEU A 188 14.14 -6.97 6.12
CA LEU A 188 15.38 -6.86 5.34
C LEU A 188 15.23 -7.42 3.92
N GLU A 189 14.55 -8.55 3.75
CA GLU A 189 14.30 -9.09 2.40
C GLU A 189 13.38 -8.16 1.59
N LYS A 190 12.31 -7.65 2.21
CA LYS A 190 11.44 -6.62 1.61
C LYS A 190 12.19 -5.33 1.25
N PHE A 191 13.16 -4.91 2.06
CA PHE A 191 14.04 -3.77 1.75
C PHE A 191 14.93 -4.02 0.53
N LYS A 192 15.53 -5.21 0.41
CA LYS A 192 16.34 -5.63 -0.75
C LYS A 192 15.50 -5.69 -2.04
N ASN A 193 14.25 -6.14 -1.94
CA ASN A 193 13.30 -6.28 -3.04
C ASN A 193 12.67 -4.95 -3.48
N TYR A 194 12.91 -3.86 -2.74
CA TYR A 194 12.37 -2.51 -2.97
C TYR A 194 10.86 -2.35 -2.71
N ASP A 195 10.22 -3.27 -1.98
CA ASP A 195 8.77 -3.29 -1.67
C ASP A 195 8.29 -1.97 -1.05
N PHE A 196 9.10 -1.42 -0.14
CA PHE A 196 8.88 -0.15 0.55
C PHE A 196 9.02 1.09 -0.37
N GLY A 197 9.28 0.87 -1.66
CA GLY A 197 9.49 1.90 -2.64
C GLY A 197 10.84 2.60 -2.51
N ARG A 198 10.95 3.71 -3.23
CA ARG A 198 12.22 4.41 -3.49
C ARG A 198 12.05 5.93 -3.37
N CYS A 199 13.07 6.59 -2.85
CA CYS A 199 13.06 8.01 -2.56
C CYS A 199 12.66 8.86 -3.79
N PRO A 200 11.70 9.80 -3.66
CA PRO A 200 11.28 10.68 -4.76
C PRO A 200 12.32 11.75 -5.14
N ARG A 201 13.33 12.03 -4.30
CA ARG A 201 14.34 13.05 -4.58
C ARG A 201 15.31 12.53 -5.65
N VAL A 202 15.36 13.18 -6.81
CA VAL A 202 16.20 12.81 -7.98
C VAL A 202 17.65 12.46 -7.58
N TYR A 203 18.30 13.29 -6.77
CA TYR A 203 19.69 13.10 -6.35
C TYR A 203 19.91 12.03 -5.26
N CYS A 204 18.84 11.39 -4.77
CA CYS A 204 18.96 10.13 -4.05
C CYS A 204 19.16 8.94 -4.99
N CYS A 205 18.99 9.11 -6.31
CA CYS A 205 19.25 8.08 -7.32
C CYS A 205 18.42 6.80 -7.08
N SER A 206 17.13 6.95 -6.80
CA SER A 206 16.19 5.82 -6.60
C SER A 206 16.56 4.87 -5.46
N GLN A 207 17.20 5.41 -4.42
CA GLN A 207 17.50 4.77 -3.13
C GLN A 207 16.27 4.05 -2.54
N PRO A 208 16.37 2.76 -2.13
CA PRO A 208 15.34 2.08 -1.35
C PRO A 208 15.10 2.78 -0.01
N CYS A 209 13.83 2.89 0.36
CA CYS A 209 13.36 3.48 1.62
C CYS A 209 12.92 2.39 2.62
N LEU A 210 12.57 2.80 3.84
CA LEU A 210 11.93 1.97 4.86
C LEU A 210 10.59 2.62 5.27
N PRO A 211 9.54 1.86 5.63
CA PRO A 211 8.31 2.44 6.19
C PRO A 211 8.58 3.10 7.54
N VAL A 212 7.78 4.11 7.88
CA VAL A 212 7.87 4.85 9.15
C VAL A 212 6.54 5.50 9.54
N GLY A 213 6.22 5.48 10.83
CA GLY A 213 5.17 6.28 11.44
C GLY A 213 5.70 7.63 11.93
N GLN A 214 4.91 8.69 11.80
CA GLN A 214 5.24 10.00 12.41
C GLN A 214 4.77 10.10 13.87
N SER A 215 4.07 9.08 14.36
CA SER A 215 3.51 8.94 15.69
C SER A 215 3.27 7.45 15.93
N ASP A 216 3.48 6.99 17.16
CA ASP A 216 3.15 5.63 17.61
C ASP A 216 1.70 5.53 18.13
N ILE A 217 0.94 6.63 18.09
CA ILE A 217 -0.48 6.69 18.47
C ILE A 217 -1.34 6.38 17.22
N PRO A 218 -2.21 5.34 17.26
CA PRO A 218 -3.10 5.02 16.16
C PRO A 218 -4.01 6.18 15.72
N ARG A 219 -4.33 6.19 14.43
CA ARG A 219 -5.15 7.15 13.70
C ARG A 219 -4.59 8.59 13.70
N SER A 220 -3.37 8.79 14.20
CA SER A 220 -2.68 10.09 14.25
C SER A 220 -2.10 10.52 12.90
N SER A 221 -1.61 9.59 12.09
CA SER A 221 -1.00 9.88 10.77
C SER A 221 -0.86 8.59 9.97
N THR A 222 -1.09 8.61 8.66
CA THR A 222 -0.81 7.44 7.81
C THR A 222 0.69 7.17 7.67
N VAL A 223 1.07 5.99 7.18
CA VAL A 223 2.46 5.58 6.95
C VAL A 223 3.20 6.51 5.99
N LYS A 224 4.50 6.65 6.20
CA LYS A 224 5.44 7.38 5.36
C LYS A 224 6.63 6.48 5.02
N ILE A 225 7.52 6.94 4.14
CA ILE A 225 8.77 6.26 3.81
C ILE A 225 9.97 7.13 4.19
N TYR A 226 10.88 6.58 4.99
CA TYR A 226 12.15 7.20 5.38
C TYR A 226 13.23 6.88 4.34
N CYS A 227 13.97 7.90 3.89
CA CYS A 227 15.10 7.72 2.97
C CYS A 227 16.44 7.75 3.73
N PRO A 228 17.17 6.61 3.81
CA PRO A 228 18.46 6.57 4.52
C PRO A 228 19.59 7.35 3.83
N LYS A 229 19.38 7.85 2.60
CA LYS A 229 20.38 8.64 1.86
C LYS A 229 20.21 10.15 1.99
N CYS A 230 19.04 10.63 2.40
CA CYS A 230 18.83 12.06 2.63
C CYS A 230 18.21 12.39 3.98
N GLU A 231 18.05 11.39 4.85
CA GLU A 231 17.69 11.55 6.27
C GLU A 231 16.36 12.32 6.42
N ASP A 232 15.39 11.95 5.58
CA ASP A 232 14.16 12.72 5.32
C ASP A 232 12.97 11.77 5.06
N ILE A 233 11.76 12.25 5.37
CA ILE A 233 10.52 11.45 5.35
C ILE A 233 9.63 11.91 4.19
N HIS A 234 9.05 10.95 3.48
CA HIS A 234 8.29 11.19 2.25
C HIS A 234 6.98 10.39 2.24
N TYR A 235 6.02 10.81 1.41
CA TYR A 235 4.81 10.02 1.17
C TYR A 235 5.12 8.79 0.29
N PRO A 236 4.43 7.65 0.49
CA PRO A 236 4.45 6.53 -0.44
C PRO A 236 4.03 6.99 -1.85
N ARG A 237 4.54 6.32 -2.90
CA ARG A 237 4.13 6.60 -4.29
C ARG A 237 2.79 5.96 -4.64
N SER A 238 2.47 4.80 -4.04
CA SER A 238 1.19 4.13 -4.22
C SER A 238 0.10 4.87 -3.43
N LYS A 239 -1.04 5.14 -4.07
CA LYS A 239 -2.22 5.69 -3.37
C LYS A 239 -2.81 4.68 -2.39
N TYR A 240 -2.67 3.38 -2.64
CA TYR A 240 -3.22 2.31 -1.82
C TYR A 240 -2.48 2.23 -0.46
N GLN A 241 -1.15 2.28 -0.47
CA GLN A 241 -0.29 2.37 0.72
C GLN A 241 -0.55 3.64 1.55
N GLY A 242 -1.00 4.73 0.92
CA GLY A 242 -1.17 6.04 1.56
C GLY A 242 -2.22 6.12 2.67
N ASN A 243 -3.06 5.08 2.81
CA ASN A 243 -4.14 4.98 3.79
C ASN A 243 -3.78 4.17 5.05
N ILE A 244 -2.71 3.36 5.03
CA ILE A 244 -2.32 2.53 6.18
C ILE A 244 -1.87 3.42 7.34
N ASP A 245 -2.15 3.03 8.58
CA ASP A 245 -1.71 3.74 9.77
C ASP A 245 -0.17 3.74 9.92
N GLY A 246 0.39 4.89 10.28
CA GLY A 246 1.82 4.99 10.59
C GLY A 246 2.19 4.28 11.88
N ALA A 247 1.25 4.16 12.84
CA ALA A 247 1.49 3.50 14.12
C ALA A 247 1.83 2.00 13.95
N TYR A 248 1.44 1.37 12.84
CA TYR A 248 1.73 -0.04 12.55
C TYR A 248 3.18 -0.31 12.08
N PHE A 249 3.97 0.76 11.90
CA PHE A 249 5.42 0.71 11.64
C PHE A 249 6.21 1.50 12.69
N GLY A 250 5.55 2.46 13.36
CA GLY A 250 6.10 3.24 14.46
C GLY A 250 7.21 4.20 14.06
N THR A 251 7.64 4.99 15.04
CA THR A 251 8.72 5.98 14.90
C THR A 251 10.12 5.35 14.91
N THR A 252 10.26 4.19 15.56
CA THR A 252 11.57 3.59 15.89
C THR A 252 12.14 2.69 14.79
N PHE A 253 11.30 1.95 14.06
CA PHE A 253 11.72 0.87 13.14
C PHE A 253 12.87 1.24 12.18
N PRO A 254 12.78 2.29 11.33
CA PRO A 254 13.79 2.53 10.31
C PRO A 254 15.15 2.92 10.92
N HIS A 255 15.16 3.52 12.11
CA HIS A 255 16.38 3.92 12.80
C HIS A 255 17.07 2.71 13.43
N LEU A 256 16.31 1.84 14.12
CA LEU A 256 16.85 0.61 14.68
C LEU A 256 17.32 -0.35 13.58
N PHE A 257 16.59 -0.46 12.48
CA PHE A 257 16.98 -1.25 11.30
C PHE A 257 18.36 -0.83 10.74
N LEU A 258 18.61 0.48 10.62
CA LEU A 258 19.88 1.00 10.09
C LEU A 258 21.03 1.01 11.12
N MET A 259 20.72 0.86 12.41
CA MET A 259 21.71 0.53 13.45
C MET A 259 22.10 -0.95 13.36
N THR A 260 21.13 -1.85 13.24
CA THR A 260 21.35 -3.31 13.10
C THR A 260 22.08 -3.66 11.81
N TYR A 261 21.64 -3.11 10.68
CA TYR A 261 22.18 -3.39 9.35
C TYR A 261 23.05 -2.24 8.81
N GLY A 262 23.92 -1.69 9.66
CA GLY A 262 24.70 -0.47 9.35
C GLY A 262 25.59 -0.52 8.10
N HIS A 263 25.84 -1.71 7.54
CA HIS A 263 26.53 -1.89 6.26
C HIS A 263 25.69 -1.47 5.03
N LEU A 264 24.37 -1.29 5.19
CA LEU A 264 23.45 -0.80 4.16
C LEU A 264 23.38 0.74 4.08
N ASN A 265 24.04 1.45 4.99
CA ASN A 265 23.98 2.91 5.07
C ASN A 265 24.60 3.58 3.82
N PRO A 266 23.86 4.46 3.11
CA PRO A 266 24.33 5.07 1.86
C PRO A 266 25.52 6.02 2.04
N GLN A 267 26.73 5.58 1.65
CA GLN A 267 27.99 6.32 1.86
C GLN A 267 28.13 7.67 1.12
N LYS A 268 27.17 8.09 0.29
CA LYS A 268 27.26 9.31 -0.51
C LYS A 268 26.11 10.26 -0.19
N MET A 269 26.43 11.38 0.46
CA MET A 269 25.52 12.51 0.64
C MET A 269 24.83 12.89 -0.69
N PRO A 270 23.54 13.25 -0.66
CA PRO A 270 22.78 13.53 -1.86
C PRO A 270 23.24 14.87 -2.44
N GLN A 271 23.51 14.91 -3.75
CA GLN A 271 23.78 16.16 -4.43
C GLN A 271 22.59 17.11 -4.28
N ARG A 272 22.83 18.39 -3.99
CA ARG A 272 21.76 19.38 -3.92
C ARG A 272 21.47 19.97 -5.30
N TYR A 273 20.19 20.19 -5.61
CA TYR A 273 19.81 20.96 -6.80
C TYR A 273 20.44 22.35 -6.77
N ILE A 274 21.03 22.77 -7.89
CA ILE A 274 21.58 24.10 -8.10
C ILE A 274 20.67 24.79 -9.12
N PRO A 275 19.73 25.66 -8.69
CA PRO A 275 18.87 26.38 -9.61
C PRO A 275 19.70 27.26 -10.55
N ARG A 276 19.34 27.24 -11.83
CA ARG A 276 20.00 28.02 -12.88
C ARG A 276 18.98 28.70 -13.78
N VAL A 277 19.30 29.92 -14.20
CA VAL A 277 18.53 30.70 -15.19
C VAL A 277 19.52 31.13 -16.27
N PHE A 278 19.24 30.80 -17.53
CA PHE A 278 20.17 30.93 -18.66
C PHE A 278 21.58 30.37 -18.37
N GLY A 279 21.65 29.26 -17.64
CA GLY A 279 22.91 28.61 -17.21
C GLY A 279 23.56 29.22 -15.96
N PHE A 280 23.32 30.50 -15.64
CA PHE A 280 23.86 31.16 -14.45
C PHE A 280 23.22 30.63 -13.16
N LYS A 281 24.01 30.43 -12.10
CA LYS A 281 23.50 29.96 -10.79
C LYS A 281 22.67 31.06 -10.13
N VAL A 282 21.47 30.75 -9.68
CA VAL A 282 20.66 31.68 -8.88
C VAL A 282 21.29 31.85 -7.50
N ARG A 283 21.51 33.11 -7.08
CA ARG A 283 22.00 33.44 -5.73
C ARG A 283 20.90 33.13 -4.70
N LYS A 284 21.29 32.60 -3.53
CA LYS A 284 20.38 32.52 -2.38
C LYS A 284 19.99 33.93 -1.93
N THR A 285 18.70 34.22 -1.91
CA THR A 285 18.09 35.21 -1.01
C THR A 285 18.21 34.73 0.43
#